data_AF-A0A496Q4Z9-F1
#
_entry.id   AF-A0A496Q4Z9-F1
#
_cell.length_a   1.000
_cell.length_b   1.000
_cell.length_c   1.000
_cell.angle_alpha   90.00
_cell.angle_beta   90.00
_cell.angle_gamma   90.00
#
_symmetry.space_group_name_H-M   'P 1'
#
loop_
_entity.id
_entity.type
_entity.pdbx_description
1 polymer ?
#
loop_
_entity_poly.entity_id
_entity_poly.type
_entity_poly.pdbx_seq_one_letter_code
_entity_poly.pdbx_strand_id
1 'polypeptide(L)'
;MPGHPERPERILHTATLLEETIKPADWRRPELIPESELLLAHSIGHWKRIHEGRPFDGDTPYYEGIADLARRSAGSAVSSMRLALSGNLVFSLMRPPGHHATANQAMGFCYLSNVAIAALVARNEGVERVAIWDFDAHHGNGTEAILQGVQGIRYVSVHQCPGYPGTGMESSDNCFNHPVPPETSPADHMNTLKGSWEDVLAFEPDLVLVSAGFDAYHDDPITQMSLRREDFGVLGQWLAAAQIPTAAVLEGGYSNDLPSLVSDFLEGWIHG
;
A
#
# COMPACT_ATOMS: atom_id res chain seq x y z
N MET A 1 -5.23 -19.16 -8.62
CA MET A 1 -5.74 -20.31 -7.83
C MET A 1 -7.23 -20.10 -7.63
N PRO A 2 -8.11 -21.06 -7.94
CA PRO A 2 -9.55 -20.90 -7.70
C PRO A 2 -9.84 -20.58 -6.23
N GLY A 3 -10.69 -19.58 -5.97
CA GLY A 3 -11.06 -19.17 -4.61
C GLY A 3 -10.04 -18.28 -3.88
N HIS A 4 -8.91 -17.93 -4.51
CA HIS A 4 -7.94 -17.00 -3.93
C HIS A 4 -8.53 -15.59 -3.84
N PRO A 5 -8.45 -14.90 -2.68
CA PRO A 5 -9.04 -13.58 -2.51
C PRO A 5 -8.34 -12.50 -3.36
N GLU A 6 -7.01 -12.58 -3.48
CA GLU A 6 -6.22 -11.70 -4.35
C GLU A 6 -6.40 -12.11 -5.84
N ARG A 7 -7.40 -11.53 -6.50
CA ARG A 7 -7.87 -11.93 -7.84
C ARG A 7 -7.99 -10.75 -8.81
N PRO A 8 -7.87 -10.98 -10.15
CA PRO A 8 -7.95 -9.91 -11.16
C PRO A 8 -9.22 -9.05 -11.09
N GLU A 9 -10.35 -9.62 -10.66
CA GLU A 9 -11.65 -8.95 -10.55
C GLU A 9 -11.62 -7.75 -9.61
N ARG A 10 -10.70 -7.74 -8.61
CA ARG A 10 -10.47 -6.58 -7.73
C ARG A 10 -10.11 -5.32 -8.52
N ILE A 11 -9.30 -5.49 -9.57
CA ILE A 11 -8.84 -4.40 -10.42
C ILE A 11 -9.88 -4.10 -11.50
N LEU A 12 -10.41 -5.13 -12.16
CA LEU A 12 -11.36 -4.96 -13.26
C LEU A 12 -12.63 -4.23 -12.82
N HIS A 13 -13.26 -4.66 -11.73
CA HIS A 13 -14.50 -4.03 -11.26
C HIS A 13 -14.26 -2.62 -10.74
N THR A 14 -13.15 -2.40 -10.03
CA THR A 14 -12.79 -1.06 -9.53
C THR A 14 -12.49 -0.12 -10.69
N ALA A 15 -11.73 -0.55 -11.70
CA ALA A 15 -11.42 0.26 -12.88
C ALA A 15 -12.70 0.67 -13.61
N THR A 16 -13.64 -0.27 -13.85
CA THR A 16 -14.93 0.02 -14.48
C THR A 16 -15.70 1.10 -13.74
N LEU A 17 -15.81 1.01 -12.40
CA LEU A 17 -16.51 2.04 -11.63
C LEU A 17 -15.79 3.39 -11.71
N LEU A 18 -14.47 3.43 -11.49
CA LEU A 18 -13.72 4.68 -11.46
C LEU A 18 -13.70 5.39 -12.83
N GLU A 19 -13.67 4.64 -13.94
CA GLU A 19 -13.81 5.20 -15.30
C GLU A 19 -15.17 5.88 -15.51
N GLU A 20 -16.19 5.47 -14.77
CA GLU A 20 -17.52 6.06 -14.82
C GLU A 20 -17.66 7.27 -13.89
N THR A 21 -17.14 7.18 -12.66
CA THR A 21 -17.38 8.13 -11.57
C THR A 21 -16.32 9.22 -11.45
N ILE A 22 -15.02 8.92 -11.59
CA ILE A 22 -13.94 9.86 -11.34
C ILE A 22 -13.54 10.59 -12.64
N LYS A 23 -14.04 11.81 -12.83
CA LYS A 23 -13.79 12.62 -14.04
C LYS A 23 -13.53 14.10 -13.74
N PRO A 24 -12.56 14.75 -14.41
CA PRO A 24 -11.62 14.17 -15.38
C PRO A 24 -10.49 13.37 -14.70
N ALA A 25 -10.07 12.25 -15.30
CA ALA A 25 -8.93 11.45 -14.87
C ALA A 25 -8.02 11.10 -16.06
N ASP A 26 -6.70 11.10 -15.84
CA ASP A 26 -5.68 10.68 -16.82
C ASP A 26 -5.26 9.24 -16.54
N TRP A 27 -5.80 8.29 -17.30
CA TRP A 27 -5.51 6.87 -17.14
C TRP A 27 -4.18 6.49 -17.80
N ARG A 28 -3.23 6.02 -16.99
CA ARG A 28 -1.88 5.63 -17.45
C ARG A 28 -1.62 4.16 -17.20
N ARG A 29 -0.92 3.54 -18.15
CA ARG A 29 -0.39 2.17 -17.98
C ARG A 29 1.01 2.26 -17.34
N PRO A 30 1.31 1.43 -16.34
CA PRO A 30 2.61 1.46 -15.71
C PRO A 30 3.69 0.84 -16.61
N GLU A 31 4.87 1.46 -16.58
CA GLU A 31 6.06 0.97 -17.25
C GLU A 31 6.88 0.05 -16.33
N LEU A 32 7.82 -0.69 -16.93
CA LEU A 32 8.79 -1.46 -16.15
C LEU A 32 9.87 -0.53 -15.64
N ILE A 33 10.19 -0.62 -14.35
CA ILE A 33 11.35 0.08 -13.78
C ILE A 33 12.65 -0.70 -14.03
N PRO A 34 13.82 -0.05 -14.11
CA PRO A 34 15.09 -0.73 -14.26
C PRO A 34 15.41 -1.62 -13.06
N GLU A 35 16.20 -2.68 -13.27
CA GLU A 35 16.57 -3.62 -12.20
C GLU A 35 17.33 -2.93 -11.07
N SER A 36 18.11 -1.89 -11.38
CA SER A 36 18.82 -1.08 -10.39
C SER A 36 17.89 -0.43 -9.36
N GLU A 37 16.65 -0.07 -9.73
CA GLU A 37 15.68 0.49 -8.79
C GLU A 37 15.05 -0.61 -7.92
N LEU A 38 14.78 -1.79 -8.49
CA LEU A 38 14.30 -2.96 -7.73
C LEU A 38 15.29 -3.38 -6.65
N LEU A 39 16.57 -3.39 -6.99
CA LEU A 39 17.67 -3.82 -6.12
C LEU A 39 17.99 -2.83 -4.99
N LEU A 40 17.34 -1.66 -4.95
CA LEU A 40 17.38 -0.80 -3.76
C LEU A 40 16.67 -1.47 -2.57
N ALA A 41 15.57 -2.16 -2.82
CA ALA A 41 14.73 -2.77 -1.79
C ALA A 41 14.93 -4.30 -1.66
N HIS A 42 15.34 -4.97 -2.74
CA HIS A 42 15.37 -6.43 -2.81
C HIS A 42 16.77 -6.96 -3.08
N SER A 43 17.09 -8.13 -2.53
CA SER A 43 18.32 -8.81 -2.86
C SER A 43 18.29 -9.37 -4.27
N ILE A 44 19.48 -9.53 -4.87
CA ILE A 44 19.64 -10.23 -6.15
C ILE A 44 19.10 -11.67 -6.06
N GLY A 45 19.22 -12.30 -4.87
CA GLY A 45 18.69 -13.64 -4.64
C GLY A 45 17.17 -13.69 -4.75
N HIS A 46 16.48 -12.71 -4.17
CA HIS A 46 15.03 -12.57 -4.28
C HIS A 46 14.60 -12.31 -5.73
N TRP A 47 15.25 -11.38 -6.42
CA TRP A 47 14.93 -11.09 -7.81
C TRP A 47 15.05 -12.35 -8.69
N LYS A 48 16.11 -13.13 -8.52
CA LYS A 48 16.25 -14.43 -9.20
C LYS A 48 15.14 -15.42 -8.80
N ARG A 49 14.81 -15.49 -7.51
CA ARG A 49 13.79 -16.40 -6.97
C ARG A 49 12.40 -16.14 -7.56
N ILE A 50 12.07 -14.89 -7.90
CA ILE A 50 10.77 -14.56 -8.52
C ILE A 50 10.57 -15.23 -9.88
N HIS A 51 11.65 -15.49 -10.61
CA HIS A 51 11.60 -16.17 -11.91
C HIS A 51 11.52 -17.70 -11.80
N GLU A 52 11.66 -18.26 -10.61
CA GLU A 52 11.60 -19.71 -10.42
C GLU A 52 10.15 -20.18 -10.37
N GLY A 53 9.79 -21.12 -11.26
CA GLY A 53 8.43 -21.65 -11.45
C GLY A 53 7.91 -22.54 -10.31
N ARG A 54 7.98 -22.07 -9.07
CA ARG A 54 7.49 -22.77 -7.86
C ARG A 54 6.84 -21.78 -6.88
N PRO A 55 5.77 -22.19 -6.16
CA PRO A 55 5.10 -21.34 -5.16
C PRO A 55 6.07 -20.74 -4.13
N PHE A 56 5.76 -19.54 -3.63
CA PHE A 56 6.61 -18.83 -2.67
C PHE A 56 6.32 -19.24 -1.23
N ASP A 57 5.03 -19.38 -0.89
CA ASP A 57 4.55 -19.97 0.35
C ASP A 57 3.15 -20.61 0.12
N GLY A 58 2.36 -20.79 1.19
CA GLY A 58 1.04 -21.41 1.14
C GLY A 58 -0.05 -20.57 0.48
N ASP A 59 0.14 -19.26 0.38
CA ASP A 59 -0.87 -18.30 -0.09
C ASP A 59 -0.35 -17.36 -1.20
N THR A 60 0.94 -17.45 -1.53
CA THR A 60 1.61 -16.66 -2.56
C THR A 60 2.05 -17.62 -3.68
N PRO A 61 1.12 -17.94 -4.61
CA PRO A 61 1.39 -18.90 -5.68
C PRO A 61 2.37 -18.36 -6.72
N TYR A 62 2.97 -19.25 -7.50
CA TYR A 62 3.63 -18.84 -8.73
C TYR A 62 2.63 -18.76 -9.88
N TYR A 63 2.73 -17.71 -10.69
CA TYR A 63 2.08 -17.61 -11.99
C TYR A 63 3.13 -17.38 -13.07
N GLU A 64 2.91 -17.93 -14.26
CA GLU A 64 3.74 -17.60 -15.41
C GLU A 64 3.64 -16.10 -15.69
N GLY A 65 4.80 -15.44 -15.86
CA GLY A 65 4.88 -13.99 -16.05
C GLY A 65 4.76 -13.15 -14.78
N ILE A 66 4.69 -13.75 -13.58
CA ILE A 66 4.54 -13.01 -12.32
C ILE A 66 5.67 -11.99 -12.08
N ALA A 67 6.88 -12.29 -12.54
CA ALA A 67 8.03 -11.37 -12.43
C ALA A 67 7.76 -10.04 -13.15
N ASP A 68 7.26 -10.09 -14.37
CA ASP A 68 6.95 -8.90 -15.16
C ASP A 68 5.75 -8.14 -14.59
N LEU A 69 4.73 -8.87 -14.12
CA LEU A 69 3.55 -8.26 -13.48
C LEU A 69 3.92 -7.55 -12.17
N ALA A 70 4.69 -8.20 -11.30
CA ALA A 70 5.17 -7.61 -10.05
C ALA A 70 6.07 -6.39 -10.34
N ARG A 71 6.95 -6.49 -11.34
CA ARG A 71 7.83 -5.37 -11.74
C ARG A 71 7.04 -4.19 -12.33
N ARG A 72 5.92 -4.43 -13.01
CA ARG A 72 4.98 -3.38 -13.43
C ARG A 72 4.24 -2.76 -12.26
N SER A 73 3.87 -3.56 -11.25
CA SER A 73 3.25 -3.02 -10.02
C SER A 73 4.22 -2.07 -9.31
N ALA A 74 5.47 -2.51 -9.10
CA ALA A 74 6.52 -1.66 -8.54
C ALA A 74 6.78 -0.42 -9.40
N GLY A 75 6.78 -0.57 -10.72
CA GLY A 75 6.91 0.54 -11.65
C GLY A 75 5.75 1.54 -11.56
N SER A 76 4.53 1.06 -11.30
CA SER A 76 3.40 1.94 -11.06
C SER A 76 3.59 2.77 -9.79
N ALA A 77 4.10 2.19 -8.70
CA ALA A 77 4.36 2.93 -7.47
C ALA A 77 5.43 4.02 -7.68
N VAL A 78 6.53 3.70 -8.38
CA VAL A 78 7.57 4.67 -8.73
C VAL A 78 7.04 5.78 -9.64
N SER A 79 6.25 5.44 -10.66
CA SER A 79 5.62 6.44 -11.53
C SER A 79 4.65 7.33 -10.76
N SER A 80 3.83 6.78 -9.86
CA SER A 80 2.91 7.55 -9.02
C SER A 80 3.66 8.49 -8.11
N MET A 81 4.75 8.04 -7.49
CA MET A 81 5.63 8.88 -6.67
C MET A 81 6.16 10.09 -7.47
N ARG A 82 6.73 9.86 -8.66
CA ARG A 82 7.29 10.95 -9.50
C ARG A 82 6.21 11.95 -9.94
N LEU A 83 5.01 11.46 -10.25
CA LEU A 83 3.87 12.30 -10.61
C LEU A 83 3.35 13.11 -9.42
N ALA A 84 3.32 12.54 -8.21
CA ALA A 84 2.97 13.25 -6.99
C ALA A 84 3.94 14.38 -6.67
N LEU A 85 5.25 14.14 -6.78
CA LEU A 85 6.28 15.17 -6.67
C LEU A 85 6.12 16.30 -7.70
N SER A 86 5.49 16.00 -8.84
CA SER A 86 5.16 16.98 -9.89
C SER A 86 3.83 17.70 -9.66
N GLY A 87 3.21 17.53 -8.48
CA GLY A 87 1.98 18.21 -8.08
C GLY A 87 0.67 17.55 -8.52
N ASN A 88 0.70 16.27 -8.91
CA ASN A 88 -0.51 15.53 -9.29
C ASN A 88 -1.06 14.72 -8.12
N LEU A 89 -2.38 14.64 -7.99
CA LEU A 89 -3.04 13.62 -7.18
C LEU A 89 -2.98 12.29 -7.95
N VAL A 90 -2.39 11.26 -7.35
CA VAL A 90 -2.20 9.97 -8.03
C VAL A 90 -2.59 8.80 -7.15
N PHE A 91 -3.45 7.96 -7.70
CA PHE A 91 -3.79 6.64 -7.17
C PHE A 91 -3.39 5.56 -8.17
N SER A 92 -2.63 4.57 -7.72
CA SER A 92 -2.31 3.38 -8.51
C SER A 92 -3.26 2.23 -8.19
N LEU A 93 -4.15 1.93 -9.14
CA LEU A 93 -4.98 0.74 -9.11
C LEU A 93 -4.18 -0.47 -9.65
N MET A 94 -3.23 -0.97 -8.86
CA MET A 94 -2.27 -1.98 -9.27
C MET A 94 -2.46 -3.35 -8.61
N ARG A 95 -1.86 -4.37 -9.23
CA ARG A 95 -1.80 -5.76 -8.76
C ARG A 95 -0.57 -6.43 -9.38
N PRO A 96 0.20 -7.26 -8.64
CA PRO A 96 0.00 -7.68 -7.24
C PRO A 96 0.35 -6.60 -6.20
N PRO A 97 -0.13 -6.74 -4.94
CA PRO A 97 0.26 -5.89 -3.81
C PRO A 97 1.74 -6.08 -3.44
N GLY A 98 2.24 -5.32 -2.46
CA GLY A 98 3.66 -5.27 -2.12
C GLY A 98 4.03 -5.26 -0.63
N HIS A 99 3.19 -4.77 0.27
CA HIS A 99 3.64 -4.40 1.63
C HIS A 99 4.17 -5.58 2.50
N HIS A 100 3.87 -6.84 2.15
CA HIS A 100 4.39 -8.03 2.83
C HIS A 100 5.73 -8.54 2.30
N ALA A 101 6.13 -8.14 1.08
CA ALA A 101 7.37 -8.63 0.47
C ALA A 101 8.59 -8.04 1.18
N THR A 102 9.37 -8.87 1.87
CA THR A 102 10.64 -8.44 2.47
C THR A 102 11.74 -8.40 1.41
N ALA A 103 12.93 -7.90 1.76
CA ALA A 103 14.08 -7.87 0.86
C ALA A 103 14.46 -9.24 0.26
N ASN A 104 14.04 -10.34 0.90
CA ASN A 104 14.45 -11.71 0.55
C ASN A 104 13.30 -12.69 0.34
N GLN A 105 12.04 -12.25 0.48
CA GLN A 105 10.89 -13.16 0.50
C GLN A 105 9.64 -12.50 -0.06
N ALA A 106 9.00 -13.19 -1.01
CA ALA A 106 7.62 -12.97 -1.40
C ALA A 106 6.72 -13.77 -0.46
N MET A 107 5.68 -13.12 0.06
CA MET A 107 4.72 -13.70 1.02
C MET A 107 3.47 -12.82 1.10
N GLY A 108 2.37 -13.35 1.66
CA GLY A 108 1.13 -12.58 1.86
C GLY A 108 0.63 -11.93 0.57
N PHE A 109 0.61 -12.71 -0.52
CA PHE A 109 0.24 -12.27 -1.88
C PHE A 109 1.22 -11.28 -2.55
N CYS A 110 2.25 -10.81 -1.84
CA CYS A 110 3.16 -9.77 -2.29
C CYS A 110 4.47 -10.38 -2.84
N TYR A 111 4.92 -9.88 -3.99
CA TYR A 111 6.13 -10.38 -4.66
C TYR A 111 7.29 -9.39 -4.59
N LEU A 112 7.00 -8.10 -4.69
CA LEU A 112 7.95 -6.99 -4.58
C LEU A 112 7.32 -5.89 -3.73
N SER A 113 8.09 -5.32 -2.79
CA SER A 113 7.63 -4.22 -1.95
C SER A 113 7.52 -2.92 -2.74
N ASN A 114 6.35 -2.68 -3.33
CA ASN A 114 6.10 -1.58 -4.25
C ASN A 114 6.38 -0.21 -3.60
N VAL A 115 5.84 0.03 -2.40
CA VAL A 115 6.02 1.29 -1.67
C VAL A 115 7.44 1.46 -1.15
N ALA A 116 8.10 0.40 -0.66
CA ALA A 116 9.49 0.51 -0.23
C ALA A 116 10.44 0.81 -1.39
N ILE A 117 10.22 0.21 -2.57
CA ILE A 117 10.96 0.57 -3.80
C ILE A 117 10.73 2.03 -4.13
N ALA A 118 9.48 2.51 -4.18
CA ALA A 118 9.18 3.90 -4.50
C ALA A 118 9.81 4.88 -3.49
N ALA A 119 9.79 4.55 -2.20
CA ALA A 119 10.42 5.36 -1.16
C ALA A 119 11.93 5.47 -1.37
N LEU A 120 12.62 4.35 -1.57
CA LEU A 120 14.07 4.33 -1.77
C LEU A 120 14.48 5.00 -3.09
N VAL A 121 13.67 4.87 -4.15
CA VAL A 121 13.89 5.62 -5.40
C VAL A 121 13.74 7.12 -5.15
N ALA A 122 12.69 7.57 -4.44
CA ALA A 122 12.50 8.98 -4.09
C ALA A 122 13.69 9.53 -3.29
N ARG A 123 14.20 8.76 -2.33
CA ARG A 123 15.42 9.07 -1.59
C ARG A 123 16.62 9.26 -2.52
N ASN A 124 16.80 8.33 -3.45
CA ASN A 124 17.92 8.36 -4.40
C ASN A 124 17.79 9.51 -5.43
N GLU A 125 16.57 10.01 -5.66
CA GLU A 125 16.24 11.18 -6.48
C GLU A 125 16.28 12.50 -5.70
N GLY A 126 16.61 12.47 -4.40
CA GLY A 126 16.88 13.67 -3.59
C GLY A 126 15.74 14.14 -2.70
N VAL A 127 14.66 13.38 -2.53
CA VAL A 127 13.59 13.71 -1.57
C VAL A 127 14.10 13.51 -0.14
N GLU A 128 14.05 14.56 0.69
CA GLU A 128 14.71 14.59 2.01
C GLU A 128 13.90 14.01 3.18
N ARG A 129 12.57 13.93 3.08
CA ARG A 129 11.71 13.27 4.07
C ARG A 129 10.56 12.55 3.37
N VAL A 130 10.59 11.22 3.37
CA VAL A 130 9.53 10.37 2.79
C VAL A 130 8.78 9.67 3.93
N ALA A 131 7.50 9.97 4.09
CA ALA A 131 6.63 9.21 4.97
C ALA A 131 5.90 8.12 4.20
N ILE A 132 5.76 6.95 4.81
CA ILE A 132 4.88 5.90 4.35
C ILE A 132 3.74 5.79 5.37
N TRP A 133 2.50 5.89 4.88
CA TRP A 133 1.32 5.63 5.68
C TRP A 133 0.62 4.36 5.16
N ASP A 134 0.54 3.36 6.02
CA ASP A 134 -0.01 2.04 5.70
C ASP A 134 -1.25 1.78 6.54
N PHE A 135 -2.41 1.86 5.89
CA PHE A 135 -3.71 1.60 6.53
C PHE A 135 -4.34 0.26 6.10
N ASP A 136 -3.56 -0.60 5.40
CA ASP A 136 -3.96 -1.99 5.21
C ASP A 136 -4.12 -2.68 6.57
N ALA A 137 -5.15 -3.51 6.70
CA ALA A 137 -5.45 -4.15 7.97
C ALA A 137 -4.40 -5.18 8.40
N HIS A 138 -3.48 -5.58 7.52
CA HIS A 138 -2.32 -6.39 7.87
C HIS A 138 -1.09 -5.51 8.06
N HIS A 139 -0.25 -5.85 9.05
CA HIS A 139 1.02 -5.16 9.20
C HIS A 139 1.87 -5.36 7.92
N GLY A 140 2.31 -4.25 7.31
CA GLY A 140 3.23 -4.23 6.17
C GLY A 140 4.66 -4.62 6.56
N ASN A 141 4.83 -5.83 7.07
CA ASN A 141 6.09 -6.36 7.61
C ASN A 141 7.24 -6.35 6.61
N GLY A 142 6.94 -6.42 5.30
CA GLY A 142 7.93 -6.32 4.24
C GLY A 142 8.46 -4.90 4.11
N THR A 143 7.56 -3.93 4.09
CA THR A 143 7.89 -2.50 4.09
C THR A 143 8.70 -2.11 5.33
N GLU A 144 8.24 -2.50 6.52
CA GLU A 144 8.98 -2.26 7.78
C GLU A 144 10.39 -2.86 7.71
N ALA A 145 10.52 -4.15 7.37
CA ALA A 145 11.81 -4.83 7.36
C ALA A 145 12.82 -4.22 6.36
N ILE A 146 12.35 -3.60 5.28
CA ILE A 146 13.21 -2.94 4.29
C ILE A 146 13.59 -1.52 4.74
N LEU A 147 12.69 -0.81 5.39
CA LEU A 147 12.83 0.63 5.67
C LEU A 147 13.26 0.97 7.11
N GLN A 148 13.25 -0.02 8.01
CA GLN A 148 13.71 0.17 9.38
C GLN A 148 15.16 0.68 9.41
N GLY A 149 15.38 1.73 10.19
CA GLY A 149 16.67 2.39 10.34
C GLY A 149 17.11 3.24 9.13
N VAL A 150 16.32 3.32 8.05
CA VAL A 150 16.67 4.13 6.88
C VAL A 150 16.45 5.62 7.16
N GLN A 151 17.53 6.40 7.07
CA GLN A 151 17.48 7.84 7.33
C GLN A 151 16.59 8.59 6.35
N GLY A 152 15.82 9.55 6.87
CA GLY A 152 14.90 10.36 6.07
C GLY A 152 13.65 9.63 5.59
N ILE A 153 13.39 8.43 6.14
CA ILE A 153 12.14 7.70 5.95
C ILE A 153 11.43 7.57 7.29
N ARG A 154 10.10 7.70 7.30
CA ARG A 154 9.23 7.26 8.39
C ARG A 154 8.20 6.27 7.86
N TYR A 155 8.08 5.12 8.52
CA TYR A 155 7.01 4.15 8.25
C TYR A 155 5.98 4.24 9.38
N VAL A 156 4.70 4.38 9.04
CA VAL A 156 3.61 4.37 10.00
C VAL A 156 2.54 3.40 9.53
N SER A 157 2.19 2.42 10.37
CA SER A 157 1.21 1.38 10.05
C SER A 157 0.10 1.31 11.09
N VAL A 158 -1.14 1.11 10.62
CA VAL A 158 -2.31 0.79 11.45
C VAL A 158 -2.88 -0.53 10.97
N HIS A 159 -2.91 -1.53 11.85
CA HIS A 159 -3.23 -2.88 11.43
C HIS A 159 -3.85 -3.69 12.56
N GLN A 160 -4.56 -4.75 12.20
CA GLN A 160 -5.13 -5.69 13.14
C GLN A 160 -4.03 -6.42 13.92
N CYS A 161 -4.11 -6.44 15.24
CA CYS A 161 -3.24 -7.24 16.10
C CYS A 161 -4.00 -7.75 17.35
N PRO A 162 -4.03 -9.07 17.59
CA PRO A 162 -3.37 -10.14 16.84
C PRO A 162 -4.01 -10.39 15.46
N GLY A 163 -3.17 -10.76 14.49
CA GLY A 163 -3.54 -11.02 13.10
C GLY A 163 -2.33 -11.50 12.29
N TYR A 164 -2.55 -12.00 11.07
CA TYR A 164 -1.44 -12.18 10.12
C TYR A 164 -0.81 -10.79 9.85
N PRO A 165 0.52 -10.65 9.73
CA PRO A 165 1.57 -11.68 9.73
C PRO A 165 2.17 -11.99 11.12
N GLY A 166 1.58 -11.51 12.21
CA GLY A 166 2.08 -11.73 13.58
C GLY A 166 3.27 -10.86 13.98
N THR A 167 3.44 -9.71 13.32
CA THR A 167 4.47 -8.70 13.60
C THR A 167 3.81 -7.32 13.78
N GLY A 168 4.58 -6.24 14.00
CA GLY A 168 4.03 -4.89 14.17
C GLY A 168 3.48 -4.62 15.58
N MET A 169 3.83 -5.44 16.58
CA MET A 169 3.34 -5.26 17.96
C MET A 169 3.99 -4.07 18.68
N GLU A 170 5.18 -3.66 18.26
CA GLU A 170 5.96 -2.60 18.89
C GLU A 170 6.50 -1.66 17.81
N SER A 171 6.69 -0.39 18.17
CA SER A 171 7.37 0.60 17.33
C SER A 171 8.88 0.54 17.56
N SER A 172 9.67 0.77 16.51
CA SER A 172 11.13 0.75 16.58
C SER A 172 11.75 1.71 15.57
N ASP A 173 12.80 2.42 15.97
CA ASP A 173 13.52 3.39 15.15
C ASP A 173 12.61 4.42 14.46
N ASN A 174 12.41 4.29 13.15
CA ASN A 174 11.59 5.14 12.29
C ASN A 174 10.25 4.49 11.90
N CYS A 175 9.91 3.35 12.50
CA CYS A 175 8.70 2.58 12.25
C CYS A 175 7.73 2.70 13.44
N PHE A 176 6.56 3.25 13.18
CA PHE A 176 5.51 3.53 14.15
C PHE A 176 4.32 2.62 13.89
N ASN A 177 4.10 1.68 14.79
CA ASN A 177 3.06 0.68 14.67
C ASN A 177 1.91 0.99 15.63
N HIS A 178 0.69 1.04 15.07
CA HIS A 178 -0.57 1.29 15.76
C HIS A 178 -1.45 0.03 15.68
N PRO A 179 -1.20 -0.97 16.55
CA PRO A 179 -1.97 -2.20 16.56
C PRO A 179 -3.41 -1.95 17.02
N VAL A 180 -4.37 -2.51 16.29
CA VAL A 180 -5.80 -2.44 16.58
C VAL A 180 -6.33 -3.84 16.89
N PRO A 181 -6.91 -4.08 18.08
CA PRO A 181 -7.52 -5.37 18.37
C PRO A 181 -8.67 -5.73 17.41
N PRO A 182 -8.87 -7.01 17.07
CA PRO A 182 -10.07 -7.46 16.36
C PRO A 182 -11.35 -6.96 17.03
N GLU A 183 -12.38 -6.69 16.23
CA GLU A 183 -13.70 -6.23 16.68
C GLU A 183 -13.70 -4.88 17.45
N THR A 184 -12.61 -4.10 17.35
CA THR A 184 -12.54 -2.73 17.88
C THR A 184 -13.70 -1.90 17.30
N SER A 185 -14.27 -1.00 18.10
CA SER A 185 -15.38 -0.16 17.63
C SER A 185 -14.94 0.74 16.47
N PRO A 186 -15.81 1.06 15.49
CA PRO A 186 -15.44 1.97 14.39
C PRO A 186 -14.86 3.30 14.86
N ALA A 187 -15.39 3.86 15.97
CA ALA A 187 -14.90 5.11 16.53
C ALA A 187 -13.47 4.99 17.10
N ASP A 188 -13.17 3.91 17.83
CA ASP A 188 -11.84 3.69 18.40
C ASP A 188 -10.81 3.34 17.32
N HIS A 189 -11.24 2.60 16.28
CA HIS A 189 -10.40 2.33 15.11
C HIS A 189 -10.07 3.64 14.37
N MET A 190 -11.06 4.50 14.11
CA MET A 190 -10.81 5.82 13.49
C MET A 190 -9.94 6.73 14.36
N ASN A 191 -10.06 6.67 15.69
CA ASN A 191 -9.15 7.38 16.60
C ASN A 191 -7.70 6.88 16.45
N THR A 192 -7.51 5.58 16.28
CA THR A 192 -6.18 4.97 16.06
C THR A 192 -5.60 5.39 14.70
N LEU A 193 -6.41 5.35 13.65
CA LEU A 193 -6.04 5.87 12.32
C LEU A 193 -5.64 7.34 12.38
N LYS A 194 -6.37 8.15 13.14
CA LYS A 194 -6.03 9.56 13.33
C LYS A 194 -4.68 9.74 14.02
N GLY A 195 -4.41 8.98 15.09
CA GLY A 195 -3.11 9.01 15.78
C GLY A 195 -1.96 8.62 14.84
N SER A 196 -2.16 7.61 13.99
CA SER A 196 -1.17 7.24 12.97
C SER A 196 -0.92 8.35 11.95
N TRP A 197 -1.97 9.05 11.53
CA TRP A 197 -1.83 10.16 10.60
C TRP A 197 -1.12 11.35 11.25
N GLU A 198 -1.36 11.60 12.54
CA GLU A 198 -0.61 12.59 13.32
C GLU A 198 0.89 12.25 13.40
N ASP A 199 1.27 10.97 13.52
CA ASP A 199 2.67 10.53 13.45
C ASP A 199 3.32 10.76 12.07
N VAL A 200 2.54 10.61 10.99
CA VAL A 200 2.97 10.95 9.63
C VAL A 200 3.23 12.46 9.53
N LEU A 201 2.27 13.29 9.95
CA LEU A 201 2.38 14.75 9.88
C LEU A 201 3.52 15.29 10.77
N ALA A 202 3.73 14.70 11.94
CA ALA A 202 4.83 15.06 12.84
C ALA A 202 6.22 14.80 12.25
N PHE A 203 6.33 14.12 11.10
CA PHE A 203 7.59 13.96 10.37
C PHE A 203 7.90 15.14 9.45
N GLU A 204 6.92 16.01 9.20
CA GLU A 204 6.99 17.09 8.23
C GLU A 204 7.47 16.60 6.83
N PRO A 205 6.85 15.55 6.26
CA PRO A 205 7.37 14.91 5.06
C PRO A 205 7.31 15.82 3.84
N ASP A 206 8.29 15.67 2.94
CA ASP A 206 8.25 16.28 1.60
C ASP A 206 7.40 15.44 0.63
N LEU A 207 7.19 14.16 0.95
CA LEU A 207 6.42 13.20 0.19
C LEU A 207 5.75 12.19 1.12
N VAL A 208 4.45 11.93 0.89
CA VAL A 208 3.74 10.81 1.51
C VAL A 208 3.47 9.73 0.45
N LEU A 209 3.84 8.50 0.76
CA LEU A 209 3.45 7.32 0.01
C LEU A 209 2.44 6.52 0.84
N VAL A 210 1.31 6.17 0.25
CA VAL A 210 0.22 5.50 0.96
C VAL A 210 0.09 4.06 0.47
N SER A 211 0.29 3.10 1.37
CA SER A 211 -0.12 1.71 1.19
C SER A 211 -1.62 1.65 1.48
N ALA A 212 -2.42 1.75 0.41
CA ALA A 212 -3.88 1.85 0.52
C ALA A 212 -4.53 0.46 0.43
N GLY A 213 -4.60 -0.21 1.58
CA GLY A 213 -5.36 -1.46 1.75
C GLY A 213 -6.77 -1.22 2.25
N PHE A 214 -7.77 -1.86 1.64
CA PHE A 214 -9.19 -1.64 1.98
C PHE A 214 -9.81 -2.82 2.74
N ASP A 215 -8.98 -3.73 3.25
CA ASP A 215 -9.38 -4.92 4.01
C ASP A 215 -9.64 -4.65 5.49
N ALA A 216 -9.50 -3.40 5.93
CA ALA A 216 -10.01 -2.93 7.22
C ALA A 216 -11.54 -2.74 7.23
N TYR A 217 -12.21 -2.96 6.09
CA TYR A 217 -13.65 -2.87 5.94
C TYR A 217 -14.40 -3.97 6.68
N HIS A 218 -15.50 -3.63 7.32
CA HIS A 218 -16.25 -4.56 8.19
C HIS A 218 -16.81 -5.81 7.49
N ASP A 219 -17.07 -5.75 6.18
CA ASP A 219 -17.52 -6.89 5.37
C ASP A 219 -16.36 -7.50 4.54
N ASP A 220 -15.10 -7.17 4.84
CA ASP A 220 -13.96 -7.83 4.23
C ASP A 220 -13.82 -9.27 4.74
N PRO A 221 -13.63 -10.28 3.86
CA PRO A 221 -13.66 -11.68 4.28
C PRO A 221 -12.43 -12.17 5.05
N ILE A 222 -11.33 -11.39 5.12
CA ILE A 222 -10.07 -11.90 5.69
C ILE A 222 -9.61 -11.21 6.97
N THR A 223 -10.32 -10.19 7.45
CA THR A 223 -10.02 -9.51 8.71
C THR A 223 -11.26 -9.40 9.60
N GLN A 224 -11.08 -8.86 10.81
CA GLN A 224 -12.12 -8.64 11.81
C GLN A 224 -12.14 -7.16 12.21
N MET A 225 -11.92 -6.29 11.22
CA MET A 225 -11.88 -4.85 11.39
C MET A 225 -13.27 -4.23 11.20
N SER A 226 -13.39 -2.94 11.48
CA SER A 226 -14.68 -2.30 11.72
C SER A 226 -14.97 -1.10 10.82
N LEU A 227 -14.09 -0.77 9.87
CA LEU A 227 -14.28 0.42 9.06
C LEU A 227 -15.49 0.28 8.15
N ARG A 228 -16.16 1.40 7.96
CA ARG A 228 -17.25 1.57 7.02
C ARG A 228 -16.77 2.31 5.79
N ARG A 229 -17.64 2.39 4.79
CA ARG A 229 -17.30 3.00 3.52
C ARG A 229 -16.97 4.49 3.67
N GLU A 230 -17.71 5.18 4.52
CA GLU A 230 -17.54 6.62 4.78
C GLU A 230 -16.19 6.91 5.46
N ASP A 231 -15.67 5.97 6.24
CA ASP A 231 -14.39 6.12 6.95
C ASP A 231 -13.22 6.26 5.95
N PHE A 232 -13.23 5.48 4.86
CA PHE A 232 -12.24 5.61 3.79
C PHE A 232 -12.30 6.97 3.09
N GLY A 233 -13.50 7.54 2.93
CA GLY A 233 -13.67 8.91 2.45
C GLY A 233 -13.04 9.95 3.38
N VAL A 234 -13.14 9.76 4.69
CA VAL A 234 -12.46 10.60 5.69
C VAL A 234 -10.93 10.48 5.57
N LEU A 235 -10.40 9.28 5.33
CA LEU A 235 -8.95 9.10 5.09
C LEU A 235 -8.49 9.88 3.84
N GLY A 236 -9.29 9.87 2.77
CA GLY A 236 -9.04 10.70 1.58
C GLY A 236 -9.00 12.20 1.91
N GLN A 237 -9.95 12.68 2.70
CA GLN A 237 -10.00 14.10 3.13
C GLN A 237 -8.77 14.50 3.95
N TRP A 238 -8.20 13.60 4.75
CA TRP A 238 -6.95 13.87 5.47
C TRP A 238 -5.78 14.11 4.52
N LEU A 239 -5.69 13.34 3.43
CA LEU A 239 -4.68 13.55 2.39
C LEU A 239 -4.88 14.89 1.67
N ALA A 240 -6.13 15.26 1.36
CA ALA A 240 -6.46 16.55 0.75
C ALA A 240 -6.02 17.72 1.64
N ALA A 241 -6.38 17.66 2.92
CA ALA A 241 -6.12 18.70 3.90
C ALA A 241 -4.63 18.91 4.20
N ALA A 242 -3.81 17.87 4.09
CA ALA A 242 -2.37 17.98 4.37
C ALA A 242 -1.60 18.80 3.34
N GLN A 243 -2.08 18.85 2.08
CA GLN A 243 -1.42 19.58 0.98
C GLN A 243 0.07 19.19 0.77
N ILE A 244 0.42 17.94 1.08
CA ILE A 244 1.75 17.36 0.87
C ILE A 244 1.73 16.56 -0.44
N PRO A 245 2.78 16.60 -1.27
CA PRO A 245 2.92 15.67 -2.39
C PRO A 245 2.64 14.24 -1.94
N THR A 246 1.60 13.61 -2.50
CA THR A 246 1.11 12.32 -2.01
C THR A 246 0.76 11.39 -3.17
N ALA A 247 1.22 10.15 -3.10
CA ALA A 247 0.82 9.07 -3.99
C ALA A 247 0.26 7.90 -3.18
N ALA A 248 -0.90 7.39 -3.57
CA ALA A 248 -1.47 6.19 -2.96
C ALA A 248 -1.45 5.03 -3.95
N VAL A 249 -1.23 3.82 -3.45
CA VAL A 249 -1.16 2.62 -4.26
C VAL A 249 -1.96 1.50 -3.59
N LEU A 250 -2.72 0.75 -4.40
CA LEU A 250 -3.58 -0.32 -3.87
C LEU A 250 -2.75 -1.47 -3.30
N GLU A 251 -3.08 -1.88 -2.07
CA GLU A 251 -2.57 -3.09 -1.41
C GLU A 251 -3.69 -4.16 -1.32
N GLY A 252 -4.20 -4.47 -0.13
CA GLY A 252 -5.28 -5.40 0.14
C GLY A 252 -6.70 -4.85 -0.11
N GLY A 253 -7.69 -5.56 0.41
CA GLY A 253 -9.13 -5.31 0.18
C GLY A 253 -9.73 -6.32 -0.79
N TYR A 254 -10.64 -7.15 -0.27
CA TYR A 254 -11.10 -8.39 -0.90
C TYR A 254 -12.63 -8.55 -0.89
N SER A 255 -13.34 -7.66 -0.17
CA SER A 255 -14.78 -7.50 -0.32
C SER A 255 -15.17 -7.18 -1.78
N ASN A 256 -16.38 -7.59 -2.17
CA ASN A 256 -16.97 -7.18 -3.45
C ASN A 256 -17.26 -5.67 -3.51
N ASP A 257 -17.28 -4.99 -2.36
CA ASP A 257 -17.51 -3.55 -2.27
C ASP A 257 -16.26 -2.70 -2.50
N LEU A 258 -15.08 -3.34 -2.68
CA LEU A 258 -13.80 -2.66 -2.96
C LEU A 258 -13.93 -1.50 -3.97
N PRO A 259 -14.64 -1.63 -5.12
CA PRO A 259 -14.81 -0.51 -6.04
C PRO A 259 -15.35 0.75 -5.38
N SER A 260 -16.38 0.60 -4.53
CA SER A 260 -17.01 1.72 -3.84
C SER A 260 -16.14 2.27 -2.72
N LEU A 261 -15.38 1.42 -2.02
CA LEU A 261 -14.44 1.85 -0.99
C LEU A 261 -13.35 2.75 -1.59
N VAL A 262 -12.76 2.33 -2.72
CA VAL A 262 -11.75 3.10 -3.46
C VAL A 262 -12.36 4.38 -4.01
N SER A 263 -13.58 4.32 -4.56
CA SER A 263 -14.27 5.52 -5.05
C SER A 263 -14.48 6.55 -3.94
N ASP A 264 -14.98 6.15 -2.77
CA ASP A 264 -15.23 7.08 -1.65
C ASP A 264 -13.91 7.67 -1.12
N PHE A 265 -12.83 6.89 -1.04
CA PHE A 265 -11.49 7.39 -0.71
C PHE A 265 -11.01 8.46 -1.70
N LEU A 266 -11.14 8.21 -3.01
CA LEU A 266 -10.72 9.16 -4.04
C LEU A 266 -11.58 10.41 -4.06
N GLU A 267 -12.90 10.30 -3.94
CA GLU A 267 -13.82 11.44 -3.83
C GLU A 267 -13.46 12.32 -2.62
N GLY A 268 -13.18 11.69 -1.47
CA GLY A 268 -12.71 12.38 -0.27
C GLY A 268 -11.39 13.11 -0.49
N TRP A 269 -10.46 12.52 -1.26
CA TRP A 269 -9.17 13.14 -1.55
C TRP A 269 -9.25 14.24 -2.63
N ILE A 270 -10.13 14.10 -3.62
CA ILE A 270 -10.29 15.08 -4.70
C ILE A 270 -11.06 16.32 -4.21
N HIS A 271 -12.03 16.15 -3.31
CA HIS A 271 -12.97 17.20 -2.92
C HIS A 271 -12.87 17.65 -1.46
N GLY A 272 -11.95 17.07 -0.68
CA GLY A 272 -11.70 17.40 0.73
C GLY A 272 -10.96 18.70 0.97
#